data_AF-A0A146KH20-F1
#
_entry.id   AF-A0A146KH20-F1
#
_cell.length_a   1.000
_cell.length_b   1.000
_cell.length_c   1.000
_cell.angle_alpha   90.00
_cell.angle_beta   90.00
_cell.angle_gamma   90.00
#
_symmetry.space_group_name_H-M   'P 1'
#
loop_
_entity.id
_entity.type
_entity.pdbx_description
1 polymer ?
#
loop_
_entity_poly.entity_id
_entity_poly.type
_entity_poly.pdbx_seq_one_letter_code
_entity_poly.pdbx_strand_id
1 'polypeptide(L)'
;IGHCSVDQSFACQLKYLKDQQQGNYVYFQMCFFYTTKNQQRKVRVCTKRARVESQLAFLSSLSVIPTIGLLAKKTSFSMMKNTQIQSTSVSFAYDQNIASTGSMSSNASIEQIQKSLLGMSCLFFKNYCKYSKFQHLNQFAPKFHELLCFVFALYKSPILKPNVKIDERAAFMSQVEFVGGQSLVNLLYPVLVNIDNVRTRAEVKNITQ
;
A
#
# COMPACT_ATOMS: atom_id res chain seq x y z
N ILE A 1 -10.51 -24.03 2.54
CA ILE A 1 -9.93 -23.99 3.91
C ILE A 1 -8.68 -23.11 3.84
N GLY A 2 -8.62 -22.05 4.65
CA GLY A 2 -7.62 -20.99 4.54
C GLY A 2 -6.20 -21.45 4.89
N HIS A 3 -5.35 -21.58 3.87
CA HIS A 3 -3.93 -21.85 4.04
C HIS A 3 -3.18 -20.56 4.33
N CYS A 4 -2.41 -20.53 5.42
CA CYS A 4 -1.45 -19.46 5.69
C CYS A 4 -0.02 -19.92 5.40
N SER A 5 0.77 -19.06 4.75
CA SER A 5 2.20 -19.31 4.50
C SER A 5 3.06 -18.20 5.07
N VAL A 6 4.36 -18.45 5.20
CA VAL A 6 5.32 -17.49 5.75
C VAL A 6 5.52 -16.28 4.83
N ASP A 7 5.25 -16.46 3.53
CA ASP A 7 5.42 -15.44 2.49
C ASP A 7 4.18 -14.57 2.30
N GLN A 8 3.07 -14.93 2.94
CA GLN A 8 1.85 -14.13 2.93
C GLN A 8 1.98 -12.93 3.86
N SER A 9 1.52 -11.79 3.35
CA SER A 9 1.40 -10.57 4.12
C SER A 9 -0.04 -10.07 4.09
N PHE A 10 -0.47 -9.48 5.20
CA PHE A 10 -1.72 -8.75 5.28
C PHE A 10 -1.41 -7.30 5.64
N ALA A 11 -2.33 -6.41 5.31
CA ALA A 11 -2.28 -5.01 5.73
C ALA A 11 -3.61 -4.64 6.35
N CYS A 12 -3.57 -3.77 7.35
CA CYS A 12 -4.76 -3.22 7.97
C CYS A 12 -4.68 -1.69 7.98
N GLN A 13 -5.80 -1.05 7.66
CA GLN A 13 -5.97 0.38 7.88
C GLN A 13 -6.65 0.56 9.24
N LEU A 14 -6.05 1.38 10.10
CA LEU A 14 -6.59 1.70 11.41
C LEU A 14 -7.18 3.10 11.42
N LYS A 15 -8.23 3.29 12.21
CA LYS A 15 -8.89 4.58 12.43
C LYS A 15 -8.94 4.85 13.94
N TYR A 16 -8.58 6.05 14.34
CA TYR A 16 -8.80 6.50 15.72
C TYR A 16 -10.30 6.69 15.96
N LEU A 17 -10.84 6.01 16.95
CA LEU A 17 -12.24 6.18 17.39
C LEU A 17 -12.41 7.31 18.41
N LYS A 18 -11.31 7.67 19.10
CA LYS A 18 -11.24 8.74 20.09
C LYS A 18 -9.90 9.44 19.96
N ASP A 19 -9.89 10.74 20.21
CA ASP A 19 -8.67 11.54 20.22
C ASP A 19 -7.69 10.99 21.26
N GLN A 20 -6.45 10.80 20.83
CA GLN A 20 -5.37 10.31 21.68
C GLN A 20 -4.53 11.48 22.15
N GLN A 21 -4.22 11.53 23.44
CA GLN A 21 -3.35 12.56 23.99
C GLN A 21 -1.91 12.33 23.53
N GLN A 22 -1.24 13.42 23.14
CA GLN A 22 0.16 13.38 22.75
C GLN A 22 1.04 12.90 23.91
N GLY A 23 2.03 12.07 23.61
CA GLY A 23 2.93 11.46 24.58
C GLY A 23 2.53 10.05 25.02
N ASN A 24 1.26 9.66 24.83
CA ASN A 24 0.78 8.32 25.17
C ASN A 24 1.31 7.24 24.20
N TYR A 25 1.25 5.99 24.64
CA TYR A 25 1.56 4.83 23.80
C TYR A 25 0.28 4.09 23.43
N VAL A 26 0.15 3.74 22.14
CA VAL A 26 -0.85 2.82 21.62
C VAL A 26 -0.20 1.47 21.38
N TYR A 27 -0.84 0.40 21.83
CA TYR A 27 -0.36 -0.96 21.69
C TYR A 27 -1.20 -1.70 20.65
N PHE A 28 -0.51 -2.41 19.75
CA PHE A 28 -1.10 -3.27 18.74
C PHE A 28 -0.67 -4.69 19.02
N GLN A 29 -1.63 -5.58 19.24
CA GLN A 29 -1.39 -7.01 19.43
C GLN A 29 -2.12 -7.78 18.34
N MET A 30 -1.40 -8.66 17.66
CA MET A 30 -1.96 -9.58 16.68
C MET A 30 -1.68 -11.00 17.12
N CYS A 31 -2.74 -11.81 17.16
CA CYS A 31 -2.70 -13.20 17.59
C CYS A 31 -3.11 -14.09 16.41
N PHE A 32 -2.18 -14.94 15.96
CA PHE A 32 -2.41 -15.91 14.90
C PHE A 32 -2.56 -17.28 15.50
N PHE A 33 -3.76 -17.84 15.40
CA PHE A 33 -4.03 -19.22 15.73
C PHE A 33 -3.90 -20.07 14.47
N TYR A 34 -3.03 -21.08 14.48
CA TYR A 34 -2.78 -21.89 13.30
C TYR A 34 -2.40 -23.34 13.66
N THR A 35 -2.64 -24.24 12.71
CA THR A 35 -2.21 -25.63 12.78
C THR A 35 -0.99 -25.81 11.90
N THR A 36 0.10 -26.31 12.47
CA THR A 36 1.33 -26.62 11.73
C THR A 36 1.16 -27.83 10.81
N LYS A 37 2.09 -28.04 9.88
CA LYS A 37 2.15 -29.26 9.05
C LYS A 37 2.19 -30.55 9.87
N ASN A 38 2.75 -30.48 11.08
CA ASN A 38 2.85 -31.61 12.02
C ASN A 38 1.60 -31.73 12.92
N GLN A 39 0.46 -31.15 12.51
CA GLN A 39 -0.83 -31.17 13.22
C GLN A 39 -0.82 -30.54 14.63
N GLN A 40 0.25 -29.83 15.02
CA GLN A 40 0.29 -29.10 16.28
C GLN A 40 -0.44 -27.76 16.14
N ARG A 41 -1.35 -27.45 17.07
CA ARG A 41 -1.98 -26.14 17.21
C ARG A 41 -1.03 -25.19 17.92
N LYS A 42 -0.76 -24.03 17.31
CA LYS A 42 0.14 -23.01 17.85
C LYS A 42 -0.51 -21.64 17.82
N VAL A 43 -0.04 -20.78 18.72
CA VAL A 43 -0.41 -19.36 18.75
C VAL A 43 0.85 -18.53 18.55
N ARG A 44 0.84 -17.65 17.55
CA ARG A 44 1.87 -16.63 17.39
C ARG A 44 1.30 -15.29 17.81
N VAL A 45 1.93 -14.65 18.79
CA VAL A 45 1.54 -13.34 19.29
C VAL A 45 2.60 -12.32 18.91
N CYS A 46 2.19 -11.24 18.24
CA CYS A 46 3.04 -10.13 17.85
C CYS A 46 2.52 -8.85 18.50
N THR A 47 3.29 -8.28 19.42
CA THR A 47 2.95 -7.01 20.09
C THR A 47 3.90 -5.91 19.63
N LYS A 48 3.35 -4.76 19.24
CA LYS A 48 4.07 -3.54 18.88
C LYS A 48 3.45 -2.35 19.60
N ARG A 49 4.26 -1.33 19.88
CA ARG A 49 3.79 -0.06 20.43
C ARG A 49 4.13 1.08 19.48
N ALA A 50 3.26 2.07 19.40
CA ALA A 50 3.51 3.33 18.73
C ALA A 50 3.27 4.48 19.70
N ARG A 51 4.10 5.52 19.63
CA ARG A 51 3.92 6.72 20.44
C ARG A 51 3.02 7.71 19.69
N VAL A 52 2.11 8.34 20.41
CA VAL A 52 1.26 9.42 19.91
C VAL A 52 2.11 10.69 19.90
N GLU A 53 2.43 11.16 18.71
CA GLU A 53 3.37 12.26 18.48
C GLU A 53 2.70 13.41 17.72
N SER A 54 3.39 14.55 17.64
CA SER A 54 2.93 15.69 16.85
C SER A 54 2.89 15.38 15.34
N GLN A 55 2.17 16.19 14.56
CA GLN A 55 2.07 16.01 13.11
C GLN A 55 3.44 16.05 12.40
N LEU A 56 4.37 16.88 12.89
CA LEU A 56 5.72 16.97 12.33
C LEU A 56 6.54 15.69 12.62
N ALA A 57 6.46 15.18 13.85
CA ALA A 57 7.11 13.94 14.25
C ALA A 57 6.49 12.70 13.56
N PHE A 58 5.19 12.75 13.25
CA PHE A 58 4.54 11.75 12.39
C PHE A 58 5.14 11.74 10.98
N LEU A 59 5.30 12.91 10.35
CA LEU A 59 5.87 13.00 9.00
C LEU A 59 7.33 12.51 8.95
N SER A 60 8.13 12.77 9.98
CA SER A 60 9.52 12.31 10.04
C SER A 60 9.66 10.81 10.31
N SER A 61 8.69 10.19 10.99
CA SER A 61 8.66 8.76 11.30
C SER A 61 8.05 7.89 10.19
N LEU A 62 7.60 8.49 9.08
CA LEU A 62 7.03 7.78 7.95
C LEU A 62 7.99 6.71 7.40
N SER A 63 7.47 5.49 7.24
CA SER A 63 8.17 4.37 6.62
C SER A 63 7.65 4.12 5.21
N VAL A 64 8.50 4.33 4.20
CA VAL A 64 8.11 4.30 2.78
C VAL A 64 7.53 2.94 2.37
N ILE A 65 8.23 1.84 2.68
CA ILE A 65 7.86 0.47 2.25
C ILE A 65 6.47 0.06 2.80
N PRO A 66 6.17 0.16 4.12
CA PRO A 66 4.83 -0.13 4.62
C PRO A 66 3.75 0.80 4.04
N THR A 67 4.06 2.09 3.82
CA THR A 67 3.10 3.04 3.27
C THR A 67 2.71 2.67 1.83
N ILE A 68 3.69 2.41 0.95
CA ILE A 68 3.36 1.97 -0.42
C ILE A 68 2.68 0.61 -0.42
N GLY A 69 3.09 -0.32 0.44
CA GLY A 69 2.44 -1.63 0.56
C GLY A 69 0.97 -1.53 0.94
N LEU A 70 0.64 -0.67 1.91
CA LEU A 70 -0.74 -0.40 2.30
C LEU A 70 -1.53 0.28 1.16
N LEU A 71 -0.92 1.27 0.48
CA LEU A 71 -1.55 1.96 -0.64
C LEU A 71 -1.85 0.99 -1.80
N ALA A 72 -0.89 0.17 -2.20
CA ALA A 72 -1.05 -0.79 -3.29
C ALA A 72 -2.15 -1.82 -3.01
N LYS A 73 -2.15 -2.42 -1.81
CA LYS A 73 -3.21 -3.36 -1.40
C LYS A 73 -4.58 -2.68 -1.33
N LYS A 74 -4.63 -1.42 -0.84
CA LYS A 74 -5.88 -0.64 -0.82
C LYS A 74 -6.38 -0.34 -2.23
N THR A 75 -5.49 0.04 -3.16
CA THR A 75 -5.85 0.27 -4.56
C THR A 75 -6.35 -1.01 -5.23
N SER A 76 -5.69 -2.16 -4.99
CA SER A 76 -6.17 -3.48 -5.44
C SER A 76 -7.58 -3.75 -4.95
N PHE A 77 -7.81 -3.58 -3.63
CA PHE A 77 -9.10 -3.80 -3.02
C PHE A 77 -10.20 -2.86 -3.57
N SER A 78 -9.89 -1.57 -3.73
CA SER A 78 -10.82 -0.61 -4.34
C SER A 78 -11.15 -0.95 -5.79
N MET A 79 -10.17 -1.45 -6.56
CA MET A 79 -10.40 -1.92 -7.92
C MET A 79 -11.34 -3.14 -7.93
N MET A 80 -11.08 -4.17 -7.13
CA MET A 80 -11.97 -5.35 -7.04
C MET A 80 -13.40 -4.96 -6.69
N LYS A 81 -13.58 -4.12 -5.66
CA LYS A 81 -14.90 -3.72 -5.16
C LYS A 81 -15.69 -2.92 -6.20
N ASN A 82 -15.03 -2.04 -6.97
CA ASN A 82 -15.71 -1.09 -7.84
C ASN A 82 -15.79 -1.54 -9.31
N THR A 83 -14.99 -2.53 -9.73
CA THR A 83 -14.92 -2.95 -11.14
C THR A 83 -15.31 -4.41 -11.40
N GLN A 84 -15.82 -5.13 -10.38
CA GLN A 84 -16.24 -6.54 -10.46
C GLN A 84 -15.15 -7.50 -10.99
N ILE A 85 -13.87 -7.11 -10.92
CA ILE A 85 -12.76 -7.99 -11.27
C ILE A 85 -12.59 -8.99 -10.13
N GLN A 86 -13.30 -10.12 -10.22
CA GLN A 86 -13.15 -11.25 -9.31
C GLN A 86 -12.32 -12.33 -10.00
N SER A 87 -11.15 -12.64 -9.44
CA SER A 87 -10.49 -13.92 -9.72
C SER A 87 -11.37 -15.01 -9.12
N THR A 88 -11.72 -16.02 -9.93
CA THR A 88 -12.49 -17.21 -9.52
C THR A 88 -11.77 -18.11 -8.50
N SER A 89 -10.64 -17.69 -7.93
CA SER A 89 -9.76 -18.56 -7.13
C SER A 89 -9.62 -18.18 -5.66
N VAL A 90 -10.13 -17.03 -5.18
CA VAL A 90 -10.07 -16.70 -3.75
C VAL A 90 -11.30 -15.89 -3.32
N SER A 91 -12.38 -16.60 -2.97
CA SER A 91 -13.54 -16.00 -2.32
C SER A 91 -13.26 -15.84 -0.83
N PHE A 92 -12.86 -14.64 -0.38
CA PHE A 92 -13.05 -14.26 1.02
C PHE A 92 -14.47 -13.73 1.19
N ALA A 93 -15.30 -14.46 1.93
CA ALA A 93 -16.60 -13.98 2.36
C ALA A 93 -16.39 -12.75 3.25
N TYR A 94 -16.85 -11.58 2.81
CA TYR A 94 -16.92 -10.39 3.64
C TYR A 94 -18.37 -9.95 3.80
N ASP A 95 -18.73 -9.81 5.07
CA ASP A 95 -20.02 -9.29 5.54
C ASP A 95 -20.19 -7.83 5.08
N GLN A 96 -21.31 -7.53 4.42
CA GLN A 96 -21.54 -6.27 3.69
C GLN A 96 -21.85 -5.05 4.57
N ASN A 97 -21.81 -5.18 5.90
CA ASN A 97 -22.44 -4.22 6.81
C ASN A 97 -21.49 -3.35 7.64
N ILE A 98 -20.46 -2.73 7.03
CA ILE A 98 -19.79 -1.57 7.66
C ILE A 98 -19.57 -0.49 6.59
N ALA A 99 -20.64 0.25 6.31
CA ALA A 99 -20.57 1.54 5.65
C ALA A 99 -20.20 2.60 6.70
N SER A 100 -18.97 3.13 6.62
CA SER A 100 -18.62 4.38 7.29
C SER A 100 -18.33 5.44 6.23
N THR A 101 -19.32 6.32 6.04
CA THR A 101 -19.30 7.68 5.49
C THR A 101 -17.98 8.16 4.87
N GLY A 102 -17.96 8.04 3.55
CA GLY A 102 -16.90 8.35 2.61
C GLY A 102 -17.19 7.57 1.32
N SER A 103 -18.37 7.82 0.74
CA SER A 103 -18.92 6.99 -0.33
C SER A 103 -18.09 7.10 -1.60
N MET A 104 -17.27 6.08 -1.87
CA MET A 104 -17.05 5.66 -3.26
C MET A 104 -18.30 4.88 -3.66
N SER A 105 -19.14 5.48 -4.49
CA SER A 105 -20.31 4.82 -5.05
C SER A 105 -19.90 3.58 -5.83
N SER A 106 -20.80 2.61 -5.87
CA SER A 106 -20.61 1.24 -6.38
C SER A 106 -20.37 1.11 -7.89
N ASN A 107 -19.98 2.18 -8.59
CA ASN A 107 -19.66 2.20 -10.03
C ASN A 107 -18.48 3.16 -10.31
N ALA A 108 -17.45 3.14 -9.48
CA ALA A 108 -16.30 4.01 -9.70
C ALA A 108 -15.44 3.49 -10.85
N SER A 109 -15.36 4.25 -11.94
CA SER A 109 -14.46 3.95 -13.05
C SER A 109 -13.01 3.91 -12.59
N ILE A 110 -12.15 3.22 -13.34
CA ILE A 110 -10.69 3.20 -13.11
C ILE A 110 -10.14 4.63 -12.96
N GLU A 111 -10.67 5.55 -13.76
CA GLU A 111 -10.32 6.97 -13.73
C GLU A 111 -10.67 7.64 -12.38
N GLN A 112 -11.78 7.27 -11.75
CA GLN A 112 -12.13 7.79 -10.42
C GLN A 112 -11.19 7.26 -9.34
N ILE A 113 -10.77 6.00 -9.43
CA ILE A 113 -9.79 5.40 -8.52
C ILE A 113 -8.41 6.07 -8.70
N GLN A 114 -8.02 6.31 -9.94
CA GLN A 114 -6.81 7.07 -10.29
C GLN A 114 -6.84 8.50 -9.73
N LYS A 115 -7.94 9.24 -9.95
CA LYS A 115 -8.13 10.61 -9.43
C LYS A 115 -8.10 10.63 -7.91
N SER A 116 -8.70 9.65 -7.25
CA SER A 116 -8.68 9.52 -5.78
C SER A 116 -7.26 9.27 -5.26
N LEU A 117 -6.51 8.33 -5.86
CA LEU A 117 -5.12 8.06 -5.46
C LEU A 117 -4.23 9.29 -5.65
N LEU A 118 -4.35 9.97 -6.80
CA LEU A 118 -3.60 11.19 -7.08
C LEU A 118 -3.98 12.30 -6.10
N GLY A 119 -5.28 12.53 -5.86
CA GLY A 119 -5.78 13.53 -4.93
C GLY A 119 -5.27 13.32 -3.50
N MET A 120 -5.30 12.08 -3.02
CA MET A 120 -4.76 11.70 -1.70
C MET A 120 -3.24 11.94 -1.62
N SER A 121 -2.51 11.61 -2.68
CA SER A 121 -1.06 11.82 -2.76
C SER A 121 -0.73 13.32 -2.76
N CYS A 122 -1.41 14.11 -3.59
CA CYS A 122 -1.25 15.57 -3.64
C CYS A 122 -1.57 16.22 -2.28
N LEU A 123 -2.65 15.78 -1.61
CA LEU A 123 -2.99 16.29 -0.28
C LEU A 123 -1.92 15.95 0.76
N PHE A 124 -1.39 14.72 0.71
CA PHE A 124 -0.30 14.29 1.59
C PHE A 124 0.96 15.15 1.38
N PHE A 125 1.40 15.33 0.13
CA PHE A 125 2.57 16.17 -0.17
C PHE A 125 2.33 17.64 0.13
N LYS A 126 1.13 18.18 -0.13
CA LYS A 126 0.75 19.54 0.27
C LYS A 126 0.87 19.74 1.78
N ASN A 127 0.37 18.78 2.56
CA ASN A 127 0.46 18.82 4.02
C ASN A 127 1.92 18.73 4.47
N TYR A 128 2.71 17.82 3.89
CA TYR A 128 4.14 17.74 4.17
C TYR A 128 4.82 19.08 3.93
N CYS A 129 4.65 19.68 2.74
CA CYS A 129 5.25 20.96 2.41
C CYS A 129 4.83 22.09 3.38
N LYS A 130 3.55 22.11 3.77
CA LYS A 130 3.02 23.08 4.74
C LYS A 130 3.68 22.94 6.11
N TYR A 131 3.77 21.71 6.64
CA TYR A 131 4.30 21.46 7.98
C TYR A 131 5.83 21.53 8.06
N SER A 132 6.51 21.21 6.96
CA SER A 132 7.97 21.31 6.87
C SER A 132 8.48 22.71 6.50
N LYS A 133 7.57 23.70 6.33
CA LYS A 133 7.88 25.05 5.82
C LYS A 133 8.72 25.00 4.54
N PHE A 134 8.30 24.18 3.60
CA PHE A 134 9.02 23.91 2.37
C PHE A 134 9.12 25.17 1.49
N GLN A 135 10.34 25.53 1.10
CA GLN A 135 10.60 26.72 0.27
C GLN A 135 11.14 26.36 -1.12
N HIS A 136 11.90 25.26 -1.23
CA HIS A 136 12.56 24.87 -2.48
C HIS A 136 12.52 23.35 -2.72
N LEU A 137 12.39 22.94 -4.00
CA LEU A 137 12.28 21.53 -4.45
C LEU A 137 13.39 20.61 -3.93
N ASN A 138 14.60 21.14 -3.75
CA ASN A 138 15.78 20.42 -3.25
C ASN A 138 15.75 20.11 -1.74
N GLN A 139 14.76 20.61 -0.99
CA GLN A 139 14.59 20.34 0.44
C GLN A 139 13.78 19.05 0.71
N PHE A 140 13.37 18.31 -0.34
CA PHE A 140 12.61 17.09 -0.16
C PHE A 140 13.46 16.04 0.55
N ALA A 141 12.99 15.58 1.71
CA ALA A 141 13.65 14.48 2.38
C ALA A 141 13.65 13.22 1.47
N PRO A 142 14.75 12.46 1.38
CA PRO A 142 14.90 11.35 0.43
C PRO A 142 13.74 10.33 0.47
N LYS A 143 13.21 10.06 1.66
CA LYS A 143 12.07 9.15 1.87
C LYS A 143 10.80 9.60 1.14
N PHE A 144 10.55 10.91 1.07
CA PHE A 144 9.38 11.47 0.40
C PHE A 144 9.54 11.47 -1.11
N HIS A 145 10.77 11.67 -1.61
CA HIS A 145 11.10 11.48 -3.02
C HIS A 145 10.88 10.02 -3.42
N GLU A 146 11.39 9.08 -2.63
CA GLU A 146 11.20 7.64 -2.87
C GLU A 146 9.71 7.25 -2.86
N LEU A 147 8.93 7.76 -1.90
CA LEU A 147 7.49 7.54 -1.86
C LEU A 147 6.79 8.08 -3.11
N LEU A 148 7.18 9.26 -3.60
CA LEU A 148 6.63 9.83 -4.82
C LEU A 148 6.89 8.92 -6.03
N CYS A 149 8.13 8.43 -6.18
CA CYS A 149 8.48 7.48 -7.23
C CYS A 149 7.62 6.21 -7.17
N PHE A 150 7.41 5.66 -5.97
CA PHE A 150 6.58 4.46 -5.82
C PHE A 150 5.10 4.70 -6.06
N VAL A 151 4.56 5.86 -5.67
CA VAL A 151 3.18 6.25 -6.02
C VAL A 151 3.02 6.36 -7.54
N PHE A 152 4.01 6.93 -8.22
CA PHE A 152 4.03 6.99 -9.68
C PHE A 152 4.11 5.59 -10.31
N ALA A 153 4.96 4.72 -9.79
CA ALA A 153 5.05 3.32 -10.24
C ALA A 153 3.72 2.58 -10.05
N LEU A 154 3.03 2.78 -8.91
CA LEU A 154 1.70 2.23 -8.67
C LEU A 154 0.67 2.75 -9.69
N TYR A 155 0.73 4.03 -10.05
CA TYR A 155 -0.14 4.61 -11.09
C TYR A 155 0.08 3.96 -12.47
N LYS A 156 1.33 3.58 -12.77
CA LYS A 156 1.71 2.91 -14.03
C LYS A 156 1.53 1.39 -13.99
N SER A 157 1.22 0.81 -12.83
CA SER A 157 1.06 -0.63 -12.66
C SER A 157 -0.17 -1.20 -13.39
N PRO A 158 -0.21 -2.52 -13.68
CA PRO A 158 -1.36 -3.18 -14.30
C PRO A 158 -2.70 -2.95 -13.57
N ILE A 159 -2.66 -2.63 -12.27
CA ILE A 159 -3.86 -2.30 -11.47
C ILE A 159 -4.61 -1.11 -12.07
N LEU A 160 -3.87 -0.02 -12.35
CA LEU A 160 -4.44 1.26 -12.74
C LEU A 160 -4.22 1.59 -14.22
N LYS A 161 -3.31 0.91 -14.90
CA LYS A 161 -3.01 1.15 -16.30
C LYS A 161 -4.27 0.88 -17.16
N PRO A 162 -4.68 1.82 -18.03
CA PRO A 162 -5.78 1.59 -18.96
C PRO A 162 -5.41 0.51 -19.98
N ASN A 163 -6.41 -0.17 -20.54
CA ASN A 163 -6.23 -1.16 -21.63
C ASN A 163 -5.31 -2.35 -21.29
N VAL A 164 -5.39 -2.86 -20.06
CA VAL A 164 -4.73 -4.11 -19.65
C VAL A 164 -5.75 -5.25 -19.72
N LYS A 165 -5.32 -6.45 -20.15
CA LYS A 165 -6.18 -7.64 -20.16
C LYS A 165 -6.68 -7.95 -18.74
N ILE A 166 -7.94 -8.34 -18.61
CA ILE A 166 -8.57 -8.58 -17.29
C ILE A 166 -7.78 -9.63 -16.49
N ASP A 167 -7.35 -10.71 -17.14
CA ASP A 167 -6.57 -11.78 -16.48
C ASP A 167 -5.20 -11.30 -15.99
N GLU A 168 -4.51 -10.49 -16.79
CA GLU A 168 -3.22 -9.90 -16.41
C GLU A 168 -3.38 -8.97 -15.20
N ARG A 169 -4.44 -8.15 -15.20
CA ARG A 169 -4.74 -7.29 -14.07
C ARG A 169 -5.10 -8.09 -12.82
N ALA A 170 -5.95 -9.11 -12.94
CA ALA A 170 -6.34 -9.97 -11.83
C ALA A 170 -5.13 -10.72 -11.24
N ALA A 171 -4.25 -11.26 -12.10
CA ALA A 171 -3.02 -11.92 -11.68
C ALA A 171 -2.09 -10.96 -10.92
N PHE A 172 -1.89 -9.75 -11.43
CA PHE A 172 -1.07 -8.74 -10.76
C PHE A 172 -1.65 -8.31 -9.40
N MET A 173 -2.96 -8.09 -9.34
CA MET A 173 -3.67 -7.75 -8.11
C MET A 173 -3.56 -8.85 -7.05
N SER A 174 -3.69 -10.12 -7.46
CA SER A 174 -3.49 -11.27 -6.58
C SER A 174 -2.07 -11.32 -6.01
N GLN A 175 -1.04 -11.03 -6.83
CA GLN A 175 0.34 -10.94 -6.35
C GLN A 175 0.51 -9.83 -5.30
N VAL A 176 -0.04 -8.64 -5.55
CA VAL A 176 0.00 -7.49 -4.62
C VAL A 176 -0.67 -7.82 -3.28
N GLU A 177 -1.74 -8.60 -3.30
CA GLU A 177 -2.43 -9.05 -2.08
C GLU A 177 -1.62 -10.04 -1.26
N PHE A 178 -0.86 -10.90 -1.91
CA PHE A 178 -0.05 -11.92 -1.23
C PHE A 178 1.28 -11.36 -0.72
N VAL A 179 2.04 -10.69 -1.59
CA VAL A 179 3.40 -10.24 -1.29
C VAL A 179 3.44 -9.01 -0.39
N GLY A 180 4.50 -8.89 0.41
CA GLY A 180 4.70 -7.79 1.35
C GLY A 180 6.12 -7.27 1.36
N GLY A 181 6.34 -6.19 2.11
CA GLY A 181 7.67 -5.60 2.32
C GLY A 181 8.38 -5.24 1.01
N GLN A 182 9.66 -5.59 0.92
CA GLN A 182 10.49 -5.26 -0.23
C GLN A 182 10.05 -5.99 -1.52
N SER A 183 9.49 -7.20 -1.41
CA SER A 183 9.02 -7.96 -2.57
C SER A 183 7.90 -7.23 -3.31
N LEU A 184 6.99 -6.57 -2.56
CA LEU A 184 5.95 -5.73 -3.15
C LEU A 184 6.52 -4.48 -3.82
N VAL A 185 7.55 -3.88 -3.23
CA VAL A 185 8.24 -2.74 -3.84
C VAL A 185 8.90 -3.14 -5.15
N ASN A 186 9.58 -4.29 -5.18
CA ASN A 186 10.21 -4.80 -6.39
C ASN A 186 9.19 -5.20 -7.47
N LEU A 187 7.99 -5.64 -7.07
CA LEU A 187 6.88 -5.90 -7.99
C LEU A 187 6.36 -4.61 -8.64
N LEU A 188 6.23 -3.53 -7.87
CA LEU A 188 5.73 -2.24 -8.36
C LEU A 188 6.80 -1.45 -9.13
N TYR A 189 8.03 -1.45 -8.63
CA TYR A 189 9.15 -0.68 -9.16
C TYR A 189 10.40 -1.57 -9.24
N PRO A 190 10.53 -2.38 -10.31
CA PRO A 190 11.60 -3.34 -10.46
C PRO A 190 12.99 -2.69 -10.43
N VAL A 191 13.93 -3.38 -9.80
CA VAL A 191 15.35 -3.03 -9.86
C VAL A 191 15.90 -3.56 -11.18
N LEU A 192 16.44 -2.65 -12.00
CA LEU A 192 17.19 -3.03 -13.19
C LEU A 192 18.64 -3.24 -12.78
N VAL A 193 19.22 -4.34 -13.24
CA VAL A 193 20.64 -4.61 -13.01
C VAL A 193 21.28 -4.60 -14.40
N ASN A 194 22.19 -3.64 -14.62
CA ASN A 194 22.97 -3.64 -15.85
C ASN A 194 23.88 -4.89 -15.87
N ILE A 195 24.28 -5.34 -17.05
CA ILE A 195 25.18 -6.49 -17.27
C ILE A 195 26.50 -6.29 -16.50
N ASP A 196 26.92 -5.04 -16.28
CA ASP A 196 28.07 -4.65 -15.46
C ASP A 196 27.82 -4.69 -13.94
N ASN A 197 26.75 -5.36 -13.47
CA ASN A 197 26.30 -5.44 -12.08
C ASN A 197 25.96 -4.10 -11.39
N VAL A 198 25.82 -3.02 -12.15
CA VAL A 198 25.36 -1.74 -11.61
C VAL A 198 23.83 -1.78 -11.46
N ARG A 199 23.36 -1.62 -10.21
CA ARG A 199 21.93 -1.56 -9.90
C ARG A 199 21.41 -0.17 -10.24
N THR A 200 20.51 -0.09 -11.21
CA THR A 200 19.79 1.13 -11.58
C THR A 200 18.29 0.92 -11.36
N ARG A 201 17.56 1.97 -11.03
CA ARG A 201 16.09 1.90 -11.07
C ARG A 201 15.63 2.29 -12.48
N ALA A 202 14.45 1.82 -12.89
CA ALA A 202 13.90 2.13 -14.21
C ALA A 202 13.68 3.65 -14.34
N GLU A 203 14.64 4.33 -14.95
CA GLU A 203 14.56 5.71 -15.38
C GLU A 203 14.21 5.74 -16.87
N VAL A 204 13.21 6.53 -17.24
CA VAL A 204 12.94 6.84 -18.64
C VAL A 204 14.04 7.80 -19.09
N LYS A 205 15.10 7.29 -19.71
CA LYS A 205 15.93 8.15 -20.55
C LYS A 205 15.05 8.58 -21.71
N ASN A 206 14.80 9.88 -21.82
CA ASN A 206 14.17 10.46 -23.00
C ASN A 206 14.96 9.99 -24.22
N ILE A 207 14.36 9.13 -25.03
CA ILE A 207 14.84 8.86 -26.38
C ILE A 207 14.44 10.08 -27.19
N THR A 208 15.27 11.12 -27.18
CA THR A 208 15.26 12.14 -28.23
C THR A 208 15.76 11.46 -29.50
N GLN A 209 14.83 11.07 -30.37
CA GLN A 209 15.08 10.95 -31.79
C GLN A 209 14.87 12.30 -32.45
#